data_AF-A0A9W6FQH2-F1
#
_entry.id   AF-A0A9W6FQH2-F1
#
_cell.length_a   1.000
_cell.length_b   1.000
_cell.length_c   1.000
_cell.angle_alpha   90.00
_cell.angle_beta   90.00
_cell.angle_gamma   90.00
#
_symmetry.space_group_name_H-M   'P 1'
#
loop_
_entity.id
_entity.type
_entity.pdbx_description
1 polymer ?
#
loop_
_entity_poly.entity_id
_entity_poly.type
_entity_poly.pdbx_seq_one_letter_code
_entity_poly.pdbx_strand_id
1 'polypeptide(L)'
;MPLFGNRSRSALPPLAELVEQEREWIDAHLDLVEGTGTDVADADQVRGLYEHWAGRWKRINPPERSDPRTRINALGVALGEHLVRCTSLEWRITTDEYRPELVVINPRSRTMLSPVQLVEQNWLAEKPGTFITEVVEVERARNPAKGRRGRP
;
A
#
# COMPACT_ATOMS: atom_id res chain seq x y z
N MET A 1 -31.59 7.23 20.43
CA MET A 1 -30.34 7.75 21.03
C MET A 1 -29.23 7.65 19.99
N PRO A 2 -28.58 8.74 19.57
CA PRO A 2 -27.38 8.62 18.76
C PRO A 2 -26.15 8.65 19.67
N LEU A 3 -25.52 7.49 19.84
CA LEU A 3 -24.11 7.40 20.16
C LEU A 3 -23.38 7.55 18.83
N PHE A 4 -22.52 8.54 18.68
CA PHE A 4 -21.20 8.49 18.02
C PHE A 4 -20.72 9.94 17.94
N GLY A 5 -19.92 10.28 18.96
CA GLY A 5 -19.28 11.57 19.08
C GLY A 5 -18.31 11.83 17.94
N ASN A 6 -18.26 13.11 17.56
CA ASN A 6 -17.06 13.85 17.24
C ASN A 6 -15.87 12.99 16.77
N ARG A 7 -15.76 12.78 15.45
CA ARG A 7 -14.46 12.51 14.83
C ARG A 7 -13.61 13.76 15.00
N SER A 8 -12.94 13.88 16.16
CA SER A 8 -11.76 14.73 16.29
C SER A 8 -10.89 14.46 15.08
N ARG A 9 -10.45 15.53 14.40
CA ARG A 9 -9.44 15.42 13.33
C ARG A 9 -8.22 14.80 14.00
N SER A 10 -8.09 13.48 13.94
CA SER A 10 -6.95 12.80 14.56
C SER A 10 -5.71 13.41 13.93
N ALA A 11 -4.82 13.95 14.76
CA ALA A 11 -3.51 14.33 14.28
C ALA A 11 -2.90 13.09 13.60
N LEU A 12 -2.16 13.30 12.51
CA LEU A 12 -1.35 12.23 11.93
C LEU A 12 -0.49 11.63 13.05
N PRO A 13 -0.32 10.30 13.10
CA PRO A 13 0.60 9.69 14.05
C PRO A 13 2.00 10.28 13.85
N PRO A 14 2.87 10.24 14.86
CA PRO A 14 4.29 10.56 14.67
C PRO A 14 4.88 9.71 13.53
N LEU A 15 5.63 10.36 12.64
CA LEU A 15 6.22 9.74 11.46
C LEU A 15 7.74 9.91 11.50
N ALA A 16 8.46 8.88 11.06
CA ALA A 16 9.89 8.93 10.83
C ALA A 16 10.22 8.62 9.37
N GLU A 17 11.40 9.08 8.96
CA GLU A 17 12.04 8.64 7.72
C GLU A 17 12.38 7.16 7.79
N LEU A 18 12.41 6.49 6.63
CA LEU A 18 12.86 5.10 6.55
C LEU A 18 14.36 4.99 6.83
N VAL A 19 14.73 4.09 7.73
CA VAL A 19 16.12 3.65 7.91
C VAL A 19 16.42 2.48 6.96
N GLU A 20 17.68 2.01 6.97
CA GLU A 20 18.15 0.97 6.06
C GLU A 20 17.30 -0.30 6.15
N GLN A 21 16.94 -0.72 7.37
CA GLN A 21 16.14 -1.92 7.58
C GLN A 21 14.78 -1.88 6.89
N GLU A 22 14.07 -0.75 6.91
CA GLU A 22 12.78 -0.66 6.20
C GLU A 22 12.96 -0.62 4.69
N ARG A 23 14.07 -0.06 4.20
CA ARG A 23 14.39 -0.03 2.77
C ARG A 23 14.70 -1.44 2.26
N GLU A 24 15.57 -2.16 2.95
CA GLU A 24 15.87 -3.57 2.65
C GLU A 24 14.60 -4.43 2.69
N TRP A 25 13.70 -4.17 3.64
CA TRP A 25 12.42 -4.88 3.72
C TRP A 25 11.52 -4.56 2.53
N ILE A 26 11.44 -3.29 2.09
CA ILE A 26 10.71 -2.88 0.88
C ILE A 26 11.31 -3.59 -0.34
N ASP A 27 12.63 -3.51 -0.52
CA ASP A 27 13.33 -4.07 -1.68
C ASP A 27 13.11 -5.58 -1.77
N ALA A 28 13.24 -6.31 -0.65
CA ALA A 28 12.98 -7.75 -0.62
C ALA A 28 11.54 -8.12 -1.03
N HIS A 29 10.55 -7.27 -0.71
CA HIS A 29 9.17 -7.50 -1.11
C HIS A 29 8.89 -7.11 -2.57
N LEU A 30 9.58 -6.08 -3.09
CA LEU A 30 9.56 -5.74 -4.51
C LEU A 30 10.18 -6.86 -5.34
N ASP A 31 11.32 -7.42 -4.92
CA ASP A 31 11.97 -8.56 -5.58
C ASP A 31 11.03 -9.78 -5.68
N LEU A 32 10.22 -10.04 -4.64
CA LEU A 32 9.22 -11.10 -4.67
C LEU A 32 8.13 -10.87 -5.74
N VAL A 33 7.73 -9.62 -5.95
CA VAL A 33 6.72 -9.26 -6.96
C VAL A 33 7.34 -9.30 -8.36
N GLU A 34 8.50 -8.67 -8.54
CA GLU A 34 9.20 -8.62 -9.82
C GLU A 34 9.67 -10.01 -10.26
N GLY A 35 10.03 -10.89 -9.33
CA GLY A 35 10.32 -12.31 -9.58
C GLY A 35 9.15 -13.11 -10.17
N THR A 36 7.93 -12.58 -10.15
CA THR A 36 6.78 -13.15 -10.86
C THR A 36 6.63 -12.66 -12.30
N GLY A 37 7.48 -11.74 -12.75
CA GLY A 37 7.37 -11.03 -14.03
C GLY A 37 6.36 -9.87 -14.00
N THR A 38 5.89 -9.47 -12.83
CA THR A 38 4.96 -8.34 -12.64
C THR A 38 5.74 -7.03 -12.61
N ASP A 39 5.41 -6.08 -13.48
CA ASP A 39 5.94 -4.71 -13.43
C ASP A 39 5.21 -3.88 -12.36
N VAL A 40 5.92 -3.47 -11.32
CA VAL A 40 5.40 -2.63 -10.23
C VAL A 40 4.99 -1.24 -10.74
N ALA A 41 5.56 -0.76 -11.85
CA ALA A 41 5.15 0.49 -12.48
C ALA A 41 3.80 0.41 -13.22
N ASP A 42 3.18 -0.78 -13.31
CA ASP A 42 1.90 -1.02 -13.96
C ASP A 42 0.85 -1.50 -12.94
N ALA A 43 -0.11 -0.62 -12.61
CA ALA A 43 -1.15 -0.92 -11.62
C ALA A 43 -2.07 -2.07 -12.05
N ASP A 44 -2.30 -2.27 -13.36
CA ASP A 44 -3.12 -3.38 -13.85
C ASP A 44 -2.40 -4.72 -13.65
N GLN A 45 -1.07 -4.76 -13.76
CA GLN A 45 -0.30 -5.96 -13.48
C GLN A 45 -0.26 -6.28 -11.98
N VAL A 46 -0.08 -5.27 -11.11
CA VAL A 46 -0.19 -5.45 -9.65
C VAL A 46 -1.58 -5.96 -9.26
N ARG A 47 -2.65 -5.43 -9.89
CA ARG A 47 -4.01 -5.96 -9.74
C ARG A 47 -4.10 -7.42 -10.16
N GLY A 48 -3.58 -7.75 -11.34
CA GLY A 48 -3.58 -9.12 -11.86
C GLY A 48 -2.87 -10.11 -10.93
N LEU A 49 -1.75 -9.71 -10.33
CA LEU A 49 -1.03 -10.51 -9.35
C LEU A 49 -1.84 -10.73 -8.07
N TYR A 50 -2.49 -9.67 -7.54
CA TYR A 50 -3.41 -9.79 -6.41
C TYR A 50 -4.51 -10.79 -6.71
N GLU A 51 -5.18 -10.68 -7.86
CA GLU A 51 -6.28 -11.57 -8.23
C GLU A 51 -5.81 -13.01 -8.40
N HIS A 52 -4.61 -13.21 -8.96
CA HIS A 52 -4.01 -14.53 -9.09
C HIS A 52 -3.73 -15.16 -7.72
N TRP A 53 -3.01 -14.46 -6.84
CA TRP A 53 -2.63 -14.98 -5.53
C TRP A 53 -3.83 -15.16 -4.60
N ALA A 54 -4.68 -14.14 -4.47
CA ALA A 54 -5.90 -14.21 -3.65
C ALA A 54 -6.86 -15.28 -4.19
N GLY A 55 -6.98 -15.37 -5.52
CA GLY A 55 -7.79 -16.37 -6.21
C GLY A 55 -7.34 -17.80 -5.95
N ARG A 56 -6.03 -18.07 -5.87
CA ARG A 56 -5.50 -19.38 -5.48
C ARG A 56 -5.71 -19.66 -4.00
N TRP A 57 -5.44 -18.67 -3.15
CA TRP A 57 -5.56 -18.81 -1.69
C TRP A 57 -7.00 -19.12 -1.25
N LYS A 58 -8.00 -18.43 -1.81
CA LYS A 58 -9.41 -18.62 -1.43
C LYS A 58 -9.99 -19.99 -1.81
N ARG A 59 -9.42 -20.63 -2.84
CA ARG A 59 -9.84 -21.98 -3.29
C ARG A 59 -9.40 -23.09 -2.34
N ILE A 60 -8.44 -22.82 -1.45
CA ILE A 60 -8.00 -23.76 -0.42
C ILE A 60 -8.98 -23.69 0.75
N ASN A 61 -9.30 -24.85 1.34
CA ASN A 61 -10.17 -24.91 2.51
C ASN A 61 -9.54 -24.13 3.68
N PRO A 62 -10.32 -23.34 4.46
CA PRO A 62 -9.76 -22.48 5.50
C PRO A 62 -8.74 -23.12 6.46
N PRO A 63 -8.94 -24.37 6.95
CA PRO A 63 -7.97 -25.03 7.84
C PRO A 63 -6.62 -25.36 7.17
N GLU A 64 -6.57 -25.43 5.85
CA GLU A 64 -5.40 -25.80 5.05
C GLU A 64 -4.73 -24.59 4.38
N ARG A 65 -5.32 -23.39 4.52
CA ARG A 65 -4.79 -22.16 3.93
C ARG A 65 -3.45 -21.81 4.56
N SER A 66 -2.41 -21.66 3.72
CA SER A 66 -1.14 -21.07 4.15
C SER A 66 -1.35 -19.64 4.67
N ASP A 67 -0.56 -19.19 5.64
CA ASP A 67 -0.50 -17.77 6.05
C ASP A 67 -0.28 -16.87 4.81
N PRO A 68 -1.22 -15.96 4.47
CA PRO A 68 -1.09 -15.10 3.29
C PRO A 68 -0.16 -13.89 3.51
N ARG A 69 0.33 -13.66 4.73
CA ARG A 69 0.97 -12.41 5.13
C ARG A 69 2.13 -11.97 4.24
N THR A 70 3.04 -12.87 3.84
CA THR A 70 4.13 -12.51 2.92
C THR A 70 3.61 -11.98 1.58
N ARG A 71 2.53 -12.58 1.04
CA ARG A 71 1.92 -12.15 -0.22
C ARG A 71 1.20 -10.81 -0.07
N ILE A 72 0.49 -10.62 1.04
CA ILE A 72 -0.19 -9.37 1.38
C ILE A 72 0.82 -8.23 1.50
N ASN A 73 1.92 -8.45 2.23
CA ASN A 73 3.00 -7.48 2.38
C ASN A 73 3.61 -7.12 1.01
N ALA A 74 3.92 -8.12 0.19
CA ALA A 74 4.51 -7.92 -1.13
C ALA A 74 3.61 -7.09 -2.06
N LEU A 75 2.31 -7.39 -2.10
CA LEU A 75 1.33 -6.63 -2.87
C LEU A 75 1.11 -5.21 -2.31
N GLY A 76 1.11 -5.05 -0.99
CA GLY A 76 1.04 -3.75 -0.34
C GLY A 76 2.24 -2.87 -0.67
N VAL A 77 3.46 -3.44 -0.61
CA VAL A 77 4.69 -2.76 -1.00
C VAL A 77 4.67 -2.37 -2.48
N ALA A 78 4.29 -3.28 -3.38
CA ALA A 78 4.17 -2.96 -4.81
C ALA A 78 3.17 -1.84 -5.08
N LEU A 79 2.00 -1.86 -4.42
CA LEU A 79 1.03 -0.77 -4.51
C LEU A 79 1.61 0.56 -4.02
N GLY A 80 2.26 0.56 -2.85
CA GLY A 80 2.87 1.76 -2.29
C GLY A 80 3.99 2.31 -3.17
N GLU A 81 4.83 1.45 -3.72
CA GLU A 81 5.92 1.82 -4.61
C GLU A 81 5.39 2.40 -5.93
N HIS A 82 4.35 1.79 -6.52
CA HIS A 82 3.65 2.36 -7.67
C HIS A 82 3.15 3.77 -7.39
N LEU A 83 2.50 3.97 -6.23
CA LEU A 83 2.00 5.27 -5.80
C LEU A 83 3.12 6.29 -5.64
N VAL A 84 4.23 5.94 -4.98
CA VAL A 84 5.38 6.84 -4.81
C VAL A 84 5.99 7.23 -6.16
N ARG A 85 6.10 6.29 -7.10
CA ARG A 85 6.63 6.57 -8.45
C ARG A 85 5.75 7.51 -9.27
N CYS A 86 4.43 7.41 -9.11
CA CYS A 86 3.47 8.11 -9.99
C CYS A 86 2.76 9.31 -9.35
N THR A 87 3.04 9.63 -8.09
CA THR A 87 2.41 10.73 -7.35
C THR A 87 3.47 11.59 -6.63
N SER A 88 3.03 12.50 -5.76
CA SER A 88 3.90 13.22 -4.82
C SER A 88 3.93 12.61 -3.41
N LEU A 89 3.40 11.39 -3.25
CA LEU A 89 3.49 10.61 -2.01
C LEU A 89 4.92 10.14 -1.76
N GLU A 90 5.28 9.98 -0.49
CA GLU A 90 6.60 9.50 -0.06
C GLU A 90 6.42 8.46 1.05
N TRP A 91 7.29 7.43 1.05
CA TRP A 91 7.31 6.44 2.13
C TRP A 91 7.72 7.08 3.47
N ARG A 92 7.04 6.68 4.54
CA ARG A 92 7.36 6.96 5.95
C ARG A 92 6.98 5.76 6.81
N ILE A 93 7.46 5.73 8.04
CA ILE A 93 7.04 4.76 9.05
C ILE A 93 6.36 5.47 10.22
N THR A 94 5.25 4.92 10.71
CA THR A 94 4.62 5.40 11.95
C THR A 94 5.46 4.98 13.15
N THR A 95 5.61 5.86 14.15
CA THR A 95 6.41 5.59 15.35
C THR A 95 5.59 5.50 16.63
N ASP A 96 4.27 5.27 16.53
CA ASP A 96 3.41 5.05 17.70
C ASP A 96 3.61 3.63 18.27
N GLU A 97 3.54 3.51 19.60
CA GLU A 97 4.14 2.47 20.45
C GLU A 97 3.53 1.07 20.30
N TYR A 98 2.47 0.88 19.52
CA TYR A 98 1.78 -0.41 19.44
C TYR A 98 2.11 -1.25 18.21
N ARG A 99 2.52 -0.64 17.09
CA ARG A 99 3.00 -1.31 15.86
C ARG A 99 3.44 -0.28 14.82
N PRO A 100 4.75 -0.13 14.58
CA PRO A 100 5.25 0.62 13.44
C PRO A 100 4.67 0.09 12.14
N GLU A 101 4.24 0.99 11.27
CA GLU A 101 3.59 0.67 10.01
C GLU A 101 4.16 1.51 8.87
N LEU A 102 4.47 0.85 7.76
CA LEU A 102 4.87 1.50 6.52
C LEU A 102 3.68 2.17 5.86
N VAL A 103 3.81 3.48 5.64
CA VAL A 103 2.78 4.32 5.04
C VAL A 103 3.34 5.15 3.90
N VAL A 104 2.48 5.54 2.99
CA VAL A 104 2.77 6.58 2.00
C VAL A 104 2.02 7.84 2.38
N ILE A 105 2.72 8.98 2.39
CA ILE A 105 2.16 10.26 2.82
C ILE A 105 2.52 11.38 1.85
N ASN A 106 1.57 12.30 1.64
CA ASN A 106 1.88 13.62 1.10
C ASN A 106 1.91 14.62 2.26
N PRO A 107 3.09 15.13 2.66
CA PRO A 107 3.22 16.03 3.81
C PRO A 107 2.48 17.36 3.62
N ARG A 108 2.22 17.78 2.38
CA ARG A 108 1.49 19.03 2.07
C ARG A 108 -0.02 18.86 2.19
N SER A 109 -0.57 17.79 1.60
CA SER A 109 -2.01 17.52 1.64
C SER A 109 -2.44 16.80 2.91
N ARG A 110 -1.48 16.32 3.73
CA ARG A 110 -1.70 15.46 4.92
C ARG A 110 -2.51 14.21 4.60
N THR A 111 -2.46 13.74 3.34
CA THR A 111 -3.04 12.47 2.93
C THR A 111 -2.07 11.36 3.31
N MET A 112 -2.54 10.35 4.01
CA MET A 112 -1.77 9.19 4.45
C MET A 112 -2.55 7.93 4.10
N LEU A 113 -1.86 6.93 3.57
CA LEU A 113 -2.38 5.61 3.27
C LEU A 113 -1.42 4.57 3.82
N SER A 114 -1.94 3.48 4.38
CA SER A 114 -1.17 2.25 4.61
C SER A 114 -1.48 1.27 3.47
N PRO A 115 -0.57 1.09 2.50
CA PRO A 115 -0.81 0.19 1.37
C PRO A 115 -0.95 -1.28 1.80
N VAL A 116 -0.12 -1.72 2.76
CA VAL A 116 -0.15 -3.10 3.28
C VAL A 116 -1.47 -3.38 3.97
N GLN A 117 -1.93 -2.48 4.85
CA GLN A 117 -3.20 -2.64 5.53
C GLN A 117 -4.38 -2.57 4.56
N LEU A 118 -4.33 -1.70 3.54
CA LEU A 118 -5.36 -1.66 2.50
C LEU A 118 -5.47 -3.00 1.78
N VAL A 119 -4.34 -3.60 1.38
CA VAL A 119 -4.32 -4.92 0.74
C VAL A 119 -4.81 -6.00 1.71
N GLU A 120 -4.38 -5.98 2.97
CA GLU A 120 -4.80 -6.93 4.00
C GLU A 120 -6.32 -6.91 4.18
N GLN A 121 -6.91 -5.72 4.35
CA GLN A 121 -8.36 -5.55 4.54
C GLN A 121 -9.15 -6.09 3.33
N ASN A 122 -8.70 -5.81 2.11
CA ASN A 122 -9.37 -6.31 0.91
C ASN A 122 -9.17 -7.82 0.71
N TRP A 123 -7.98 -8.33 1.04
CA TRP A 123 -7.67 -9.76 0.98
C TRP A 123 -8.54 -10.57 1.95
N LEU A 124 -8.61 -10.16 3.22
CA LEU A 124 -9.39 -10.83 4.25
C LEU A 124 -10.91 -10.71 4.01
N ALA A 125 -11.35 -9.62 3.39
CA ALA A 125 -12.73 -9.46 2.92
C ALA A 125 -13.02 -10.20 1.61
N GLU A 126 -12.05 -10.94 1.07
CA GLU A 126 -12.11 -11.67 -0.21
C GLU A 126 -12.60 -10.80 -1.39
N LYS A 127 -12.25 -9.52 -1.38
CA LYS A 127 -12.66 -8.54 -2.40
C LYS A 127 -11.87 -8.71 -3.70
N PRO A 128 -12.46 -8.35 -4.86
CA PRO A 128 -11.75 -8.31 -6.14
C PRO A 128 -10.64 -7.26 -6.13
N GLY A 129 -9.68 -7.37 -7.06
CA GLY A 129 -8.49 -6.50 -7.08
C GLY A 129 -8.74 -5.07 -7.57
N THR A 130 -9.96 -4.71 -7.98
CA THR A 130 -10.26 -3.40 -8.59
C THR A 130 -9.88 -2.21 -7.70
N PHE A 131 -9.85 -2.40 -6.37
CA PHE A 131 -9.40 -1.36 -5.43
C PHE A 131 -7.98 -0.87 -5.70
N ILE A 132 -7.09 -1.69 -6.28
CA ILE A 132 -5.70 -1.33 -6.61
C ILE A 132 -5.68 -0.22 -7.67
N THR A 133 -6.43 -0.39 -8.76
CA THR A 133 -6.49 0.64 -9.81
C THR A 133 -7.29 1.86 -9.36
N GLU A 134 -8.39 1.64 -8.62
CA GLU A 134 -9.23 2.73 -8.08
C GLU A 134 -8.43 3.64 -7.14
N VAL A 135 -7.64 3.09 -6.20
CA VAL A 135 -6.84 3.91 -5.29
C VAL A 135 -5.72 4.66 -6.03
N VAL A 136 -5.10 4.04 -7.03
CA VAL A 136 -4.08 4.70 -7.86
C VAL A 136 -4.67 5.89 -8.62
N GLU A 137 -5.85 5.73 -9.22
CA GLU A 137 -6.54 6.82 -9.92
C GLU A 137 -6.88 7.99 -8.97
N VAL A 138 -7.46 7.68 -7.81
CA VAL A 138 -7.82 8.67 -6.79
C VAL A 138 -6.58 9.42 -6.29
N GLU A 139 -5.50 8.71 -5.96
CA GLU A 139 -4.31 9.33 -5.40
C GLU A 139 -3.49 10.08 -6.44
N ARG A 140 -3.51 9.67 -7.72
CA ARG A 140 -2.94 10.46 -8.83
C ARG A 140 -3.66 11.79 -9.03
N ALA A 141 -4.99 11.78 -8.98
CA ALA A 141 -5.79 13.00 -9.09
C ALA A 141 -5.56 13.95 -7.89
N ARG A 142 -5.41 13.38 -6.68
CA ARG A 142 -5.23 14.14 -5.44
C ARG A 142 -3.79 14.64 -5.23
N ASN A 143 -2.79 13.84 -5.60
CA ASN A 143 -1.38 14.08 -5.33
C ASN A 143 -0.59 14.03 -6.64
N PRO A 144 -0.81 14.96 -7.58
CA PRO A 144 -0.12 14.92 -8.87
C PRO A 144 1.40 14.85 -8.66
N ALA A 145 2.07 14.09 -9.53
CA ALA A 145 3.52 13.96 -9.52
C ALA A 145 4.16 15.35 -9.52
N LYS A 146 5.29 15.50 -8.82
CA LYS A 146 6.06 16.75 -8.83
C LYS A 146 6.43 17.03 -10.29
N GLY A 147 5.79 18.02 -10.92
CA GLY A 147 6.13 18.40 -12.29
C GLY A 147 7.63 18.63 -12.36
N ARG A 148 8.33 17.96 -13.28
CA ARG A 148 9.72 18.27 -13.61
C ARG A 148 9.75 19.76 -13.95
N ARG A 149 10.11 20.61 -12.99
CA ARG A 149 10.45 22.00 -13.29
C ARG A 149 11.67 21.89 -14.19
N GLY A 150 11.45 22.06 -15.49
CA GLY A 150 12.51 22.27 -16.45
C GLY A 150 13.37 23.38 -15.87
N ARG A 151 14.62 23.03 -15.56
CA ARG A 151 15.63 24.03 -15.25
C ARG A 151 15.97 24.67 -16.60
N PRO A 152 15.84 26.00 -16.74
CA PRO A 152 16.26 26.70 -17.95
C PRO A 152 17.77 26.51 -18.20
#